data_AF-A0A3B9WMF8-F1
#
_entry.id   AF-A0A3B9WMF8-F1
#
_cell.length_a   1.000
_cell.length_b   1.000
_cell.length_c   1.000
_cell.angle_alpha   90.00
_cell.angle_beta   90.00
_cell.angle_gamma   90.00
#
_symmetry.space_group_name_H-M   'P 1'
#
loop_
_entity.id
_entity.type
_entity.pdbx_description
1 polymer ?
#
loop_
_entity_poly.entity_id
_entity_poly.type
_entity_poly.pdbx_seq_one_letter_code
_entity_poly.pdbx_strand_id
1 'polypeptide(L)' 'MNTHSKTSDNSSIMIDAPAKLTLSLRVTGVREDGFHLIDAEMVTLDLVDKVCITPNEDGLNFEGPFS' A
#
# COMPACT_ATOMS: atom_id res chain seq x y z
N MET A 1 -14.48 -9.16 -42.88
CA MET A 1 -13.34 -8.71 -42.06
C MET A 1 -13.87 -8.57 -40.65
N ASN A 2 -13.69 -9.58 -39.80
CA ASN A 2 -14.29 -9.59 -38.47
C ASN A 2 -13.31 -8.90 -37.52
N THR A 3 -13.61 -7.66 -37.16
CA THR A 3 -12.84 -6.92 -36.17
C THR A 3 -13.07 -7.57 -34.80
N HIS A 4 -12.06 -8.28 -34.30
CA HIS A 4 -12.01 -8.69 -32.91
C HIS A 4 -12.05 -7.43 -32.03
N SER A 5 -13.22 -7.14 -31.44
CA SER A 5 -13.29 -6.20 -30.33
C SER A 5 -12.56 -6.85 -29.15
N LYS A 6 -11.30 -6.46 -28.93
CA LYS A 6 -10.69 -6.62 -27.62
C LYS A 6 -11.45 -5.67 -26.69
N THR A 7 -12.41 -6.18 -25.94
CA THR A 7 -12.87 -5.55 -24.71
C THR A 7 -11.64 -5.38 -23.82
N SER A 8 -11.10 -4.16 -23.77
CA SER A 8 -10.14 -3.77 -22.74
C SER A 8 -10.85 -3.95 -21.41
N ASP A 9 -10.42 -4.91 -20.61
CA ASP A 9 -10.95 -5.11 -19.27
C ASP A 9 -10.54 -3.89 -18.44
N ASN A 10 -11.45 -2.92 -18.36
CA ASN A 10 -11.27 -1.62 -17.71
C ASN A 10 -11.76 -1.67 -16.25
N SER A 11 -11.84 -2.85 -15.66
CA SER A 11 -12.30 -3.00 -14.28
C SER A 11 -11.27 -2.43 -13.32
N SER A 12 -11.71 -1.57 -12.40
CA SER A 12 -10.89 -1.19 -11.26
C SER A 12 -10.60 -2.40 -10.36
N ILE A 13 -9.44 -2.40 -9.72
CA ILE A 13 -9.08 -3.39 -8.71
C ILE A 13 -9.02 -2.73 -7.34
N MET A 14 -9.53 -3.45 -6.34
CA MET A 14 -9.45 -3.05 -4.93
C MET A 14 -8.46 -3.96 -4.23
N ILE A 15 -7.51 -3.38 -3.51
CA ILE A 15 -6.55 -4.11 -2.68
C ILE A 15 -6.56 -3.56 -1.26
N ASP A 16 -6.40 -4.46 -0.28
CA ASP A 16 -6.22 -4.08 1.11
C ASP A 16 -4.72 -3.83 1.38
N ALA A 17 -4.41 -2.68 1.96
CA ALA A 17 -3.08 -2.34 2.46
C ALA A 17 -3.12 -2.36 4.00
N PRO A 18 -2.78 -3.49 4.63
CA PRO A 18 -2.90 -3.62 6.08
C PRO A 18 -1.87 -2.79 6.82
N ALA A 19 -2.31 -2.21 7.93
CA ALA A 19 -1.47 -1.47 8.84
C ALA A 19 -0.49 -2.41 9.56
N LYS A 20 0.65 -1.86 9.96
CA LYS A 20 1.63 -2.52 10.83
C LYS A 20 1.65 -1.85 12.19
N LEU A 21 1.85 -2.67 13.23
CA LEU A 21 2.18 -2.21 14.57
C LEU A 21 3.57 -2.72 14.96
N THR A 22 4.41 -1.83 15.49
CA THR A 22 5.69 -2.21 16.07
C THR A 22 5.49 -2.46 17.56
N LEU A 23 5.43 -3.73 17.98
CA LEU A 23 5.19 -4.09 19.38
C LEU A 23 6.41 -3.86 20.27
N SER A 24 7.60 -4.13 19.73
CA SER A 24 8.86 -3.82 20.37
C SER A 24 9.83 -3.21 19.36
N LEU A 25 10.64 -2.25 19.82
CA LEU A 25 11.64 -1.58 19.01
C LEU A 25 12.84 -1.24 19.89
N ARG A 26 14.01 -1.72 19.48
CA ARG A 26 15.29 -1.38 20.09
C ARG A 26 16.25 -0.90 19.00
N VAL A 27 16.79 0.29 19.18
CA VAL A 27 17.94 0.76 18.40
C VAL A 27 19.19 0.12 18.97
N THR A 28 19.95 -0.60 18.14
CA THR A 28 21.13 -1.37 18.55
C THR A 28 22.42 -0.79 18.00
N GLY A 29 22.35 0.21 17.13
CA GLY A 29 23.53 0.90 16.61
C GLY A 29 23.20 1.89 15.50
N VAL A 30 24.25 2.44 14.89
CA VAL A 30 24.18 3.33 13.73
C VAL A 30 25.01 2.70 12.62
N ARG A 31 24.45 2.64 11.42
CA ARG A 31 25.07 2.10 10.20
C ARG A 31 25.87 3.21 9.51
N GLU A 32 26.82 2.81 8.66
CA GLU A 32 27.65 3.73 7.87
C GLU A 32 26.84 4.56 6.86
N ASP A 33 25.65 4.09 6.48
CA ASP A 33 24.71 4.80 5.59
C ASP A 33 23.81 5.81 6.31
N GLY A 34 24.04 6.04 7.61
CA GLY A 34 23.31 7.01 8.43
C GLY A 34 21.99 6.51 9.01
N PHE A 35 21.59 5.26 8.75
CA PHE A 35 20.42 4.66 9.38
C PHE A 35 20.75 4.00 10.73
N HIS A 36 19.75 3.80 11.57
CA HIS A 36 19.88 3.00 12.79
C HIS A 36 19.79 1.51 12.47
N LEU A 37 20.62 0.72 13.15
CA LEU A 37 20.36 -0.71 13.26
C LEU A 37 19.25 -0.90 14.29
N ILE A 38 18.22 -1.67 13.94
CA ILE A 38 17.07 -1.91 14.81
C ILE A 38 16.80 -3.40 14.95
N ASP A 39 16.39 -3.76 16.15
CA ASP A 39 15.77 -5.04 16.49
C ASP A 39 14.31 -4.73 16.86
N ALA A 40 13.37 -5.31 16.11
CA ALA A 40 11.96 -4.93 16.21
C ALA A 40 11.04 -6.12 15.96
N GLU A 41 9.95 -6.17 16.74
CA GLU A 41 8.82 -7.06 16.49
C GLU A 41 7.70 -6.27 15.82
N MET A 42 7.30 -6.72 14.63
CA MET A 42 6.25 -6.08 13.85
C MET A 42 5.14 -7.08 13.58
N VAL A 43 3.90 -6.64 13.77
CA VAL A 43 2.70 -7.42 13.49
C VAL A 43 1.78 -6.68 12.53
N THR A 44 1.09 -7.45 11.70
CA THR A 44 0.06 -6.94 10.79
C THR A 44 -1.27 -6.86 11.53
N LEU A 45 -2.03 -5.80 11.28
CA LEU A 45 -3.37 -5.60 11.83
C LEU A 45 -4.43 -5.79 10.74
N ASP A 46 -5.65 -6.12 11.16
CA ASP A 46 -6.83 -6.13 10.28
C ASP A 46 -7.36 -4.72 9.96
N LEU A 47 -6.71 -3.67 10.49
CA LEU A 47 -6.94 -2.29 10.08
C LEU A 47 -6.24 -2.06 8.74
N VAL A 48 -7.01 -1.73 7.71
CA VAL A 48 -6.54 -1.62 6.33
C VAL A 48 -6.92 -0.28 5.71
N ASP A 49 -6.03 0.25 4.88
CA ASP A 49 -6.44 1.17 3.81
C ASP A 49 -6.95 0.35 2.62
N LYS A 50 -7.99 0.84 1.94
CA LYS A 50 -8.49 0.25 0.70
C LYS A 50 -8.00 1.06 -0.49
N VAL A 51 -7.14 0.47 -1.31
CA VAL A 51 -6.58 1.15 -2.48
C VAL A 51 -7.33 0.70 -3.74
N CYS A 52 -7.99 1.66 -4.38
CA CYS A 52 -8.60 1.47 -5.70
C CYS A 52 -7.61 1.88 -6.78
N ILE A 53 -7.37 0.99 -7.75
CA ILE A 53 -6.57 1.30 -8.94
C ILE A 53 -7.50 1.25 -10.15
N THR A 54 -7.74 2.41 -10.77
CA THR A 54 -8.56 2.53 -11.99
C THR A 54 -7.65 2.63 -13.22
N PRO A 55 -7.78 1.72 -14.21
CA PRO A 55 -7.00 1.81 -15.44
C PRO A 55 -7.35 3.06 -16.27
N ASN A 56 -6.33 3.67 -16.88
CA ASN A 56 -6.47 4.80 -17.80
C ASN A 56 -7.07 6.08 -17.18
N GLU A 57 -6.95 6.24 -15.86
CA GLU A 57 -7.26 7.48 -15.15
C GLU A 57 -5.99 8.04 -14.51
N ASP A 58 -5.89 9.37 -14.49
CA ASP A 58 -4.81 10.09 -13.81
C ASP A 58 -5.37 10.80 -12.58
N GLY A 59 -4.63 10.75 -11.47
CA GLY A 59 -4.97 11.47 -10.24
C GLY A 59 -4.76 10.63 -8.99
N LEU A 60 -5.03 11.25 -7.84
CA LEU A 60 -4.96 10.62 -6.54
C LEU A 60 -6.06 11.23 -5.67
N ASN A 61 -6.95 10.37 -5.17
CA ASN A 61 -8.05 10.75 -4.29
C ASN A 61 -7.91 10.04 -2.95
N PHE A 62 -8.36 10.69 -1.88
CA PHE A 62 -8.39 10.12 -0.53
C PHE A 62 -9.74 10.40 0.10
N GLU A 63 -10.29 9.41 0.78
CA GLU A 63 -11.53 9.54 1.54
C GLU A 63 -11.26 9.14 2.99
N GLY A 64 -11.79 9.90 3.94
CA GLY A 64 -11.67 9.56 5.35
C GLY A 64 -12.34 10.57 6.27
N PRO A 65 -12.40 10.28 7.57
CA PRO A 65 -13.05 11.17 8.55
C PRO A 65 -12.40 12.55 8.68
N PHE A 66 -11.20 12.75 8.11
CA PHE A 66 -10.44 14.00 8.18
C PHE A 66 -9.92 14.46 6.81
N SER A 67 -10.49 13.93 5.71
CA SER A 67 -10.17 14.34 4.33
C SER A 67 -10.90 15.62 3.92
#